data_AF-A0A1I7FFF0-F1
#
_entry.id   AF-A0A1I7FFF0-F1
#
_cell.length_a   1.000
_cell.length_b   1.000
_cell.length_c   1.000
_cell.angle_alpha   90.00
_cell.angle_beta   90.00
_cell.angle_gamma   90.00
#
_symmetry.space_group_name_H-M   'P 1'
#
loop_
_entity.id
_entity.type
_entity.pdbx_description
1 polymer ?
#
loop_
_entity_poly.entity_id
_entity_poly.type
_entity_poly.pdbx_seq_one_letter_code
_entity_poly.pdbx_strand_id
1 'polypeptide(L)'
;MTLPNTAVATGARDAAPLFVHRAPEFCYELQPLDYARLVHKVCPGAVIFSGRFPSAKGKKGDGSPDVIWQDRRWSPGALATRNVDLARFKFMSFATWPVMRLGERPEKKTLENAVSVTAFWVDIDFHDVDEWKHVSPVTVVEAVRNVCAERGWPGPSYATHSGRGALVVWLFQPQAAQLVMDRHRAVQQVLHEAFRDMGSDPSARPLTKVFRMPRTYNEKSGLAVRIIFPDLIREIRRVDFDEMCRTVLPFARRSKAQRQADAAEAKAKREVARAARASRKPREGHHGALLTGSSYWDTIRADLDRLFVHRHGRKGIVDGKSRGDYGAGRHTWLLAMTYAAAWVLHPEELDAFVLETAGRLGIDRAEAPGKVCSVTSRARDAARGLRKTYKGITVDPRYKISPKALIELLNITPMEMRRGNLRILVDKARRAENAVGRVVASRRAKGVRSRDAQQAHRLEVGQQAMEMCEMGMTVKVVAEMYGVSPRWIDNALRDARAVASITATRPAENPAPEPAAIVGADTLEMSVEPPAALAHEVLRDIGPSAGDGVVAGLGSTYSRHVTTKGSTLLGPTPAERLPARRALPCLVPA
;
A
#
# COMPACT_ATOMS: atom_id res chain seq x y z
N MET A 1 7.30 22.83 -57.22
CA MET A 1 6.33 23.89 -57.60
C MET A 1 6.43 25.01 -56.59
N THR A 2 6.94 26.16 -57.03
CA THR A 2 7.07 27.41 -56.27
C THR A 2 5.81 28.24 -56.47
N LEU A 3 5.16 28.66 -55.38
CA LEU A 3 4.03 29.59 -55.35
C LEU A 3 4.14 30.47 -54.09
N PRO A 4 3.61 31.71 -54.10
CA PRO A 4 4.53 32.85 -54.15
C PRO A 4 4.58 33.70 -52.88
N ASN A 5 5.68 34.46 -52.74
CA ASN A 5 5.77 35.54 -51.78
C ASN A 5 4.98 36.77 -52.25
N THR A 6 4.11 37.25 -51.36
CA THR A 6 3.78 38.66 -51.10
C THR A 6 3.35 39.56 -52.28
N ALA A 7 2.07 39.92 -52.30
CA ALA A 7 1.62 41.21 -52.82
C ALA A 7 1.39 42.17 -51.64
N VAL A 8 2.03 43.35 -51.67
CA VAL A 8 1.77 44.44 -50.71
C VAL A 8 0.90 45.47 -51.39
N ALA A 9 -0.27 45.75 -50.82
CA ALA A 9 -1.07 46.92 -51.17
C ALA A 9 -1.22 47.81 -49.93
N THR A 10 -0.65 49.01 -49.98
CA THR A 10 -0.75 50.04 -48.95
C THR A 10 -2.07 50.79 -49.07
N GLY A 11 -2.81 50.99 -47.98
CA GLY A 11 -4.06 51.77 -48.10
C GLY A 11 -4.98 51.89 -46.88
N ALA A 12 -4.47 52.12 -45.66
CA ALA A 12 -5.22 52.79 -44.58
C ALA A 12 -4.32 53.08 -43.37
N ARG A 13 -4.36 54.32 -42.84
CA ARG A 13 -3.85 54.64 -41.50
C ARG A 13 -4.93 54.29 -40.46
N ASP A 14 -5.14 52.99 -40.20
CA ASP A 14 -5.83 52.46 -38.99
C ASP A 14 -5.91 50.92 -38.99
N ALA A 15 -4.84 50.24 -39.41
CA ALA A 15 -4.74 48.79 -39.34
C ALA A 15 -3.71 48.38 -38.27
N ALA A 16 -4.18 47.71 -37.22
CA ALA A 16 -3.29 47.01 -36.28
C ALA A 16 -2.40 46.01 -37.05
N PRO A 17 -1.14 45.78 -36.64
CA PRO A 17 -0.22 44.94 -37.38
C PRO A 17 -0.78 43.51 -37.49
N LEU A 18 -1.14 43.13 -38.72
CA LEU A 18 -1.60 41.79 -39.04
C LEU A 18 -0.38 40.85 -38.96
N PHE A 19 -0.15 40.27 -37.78
CA PHE A 19 0.87 39.25 -37.59
C PHE A 19 0.51 38.03 -38.45
N VAL A 20 1.10 37.96 -39.65
CA VAL A 20 1.03 36.78 -40.50
C VAL A 20 1.78 35.66 -39.78
N HIS A 21 1.04 34.81 -39.07
CA HIS A 21 1.58 33.63 -38.43
C HIS A 21 2.10 32.66 -39.51
N ARG A 22 3.39 32.76 -39.84
CA ARG A 22 4.12 31.76 -40.63
C ARG A 22 3.88 30.39 -39.98
N ALA A 23 3.47 29.40 -40.79
CA ALA A 23 3.38 28.03 -40.34
C ALA A 23 4.77 27.58 -39.83
N PRO A 24 4.88 26.93 -38.65
CA PRO A 24 6.17 26.55 -38.12
C PRO A 24 6.86 25.60 -39.09
N GLU A 25 8.15 25.84 -39.33
CA GLU A 25 8.96 25.00 -40.22
C GLU A 25 9.88 24.08 -39.40
N PHE A 26 10.42 24.60 -38.30
CA PHE A 26 11.34 23.90 -37.42
C PHE A 26 10.63 23.30 -36.21
N CYS A 27 11.12 22.15 -35.76
CA CYS A 27 10.54 21.41 -34.64
C CYS A 27 10.64 22.14 -33.29
N TYR A 28 11.57 23.10 -33.13
CA TYR A 28 11.65 23.96 -31.94
C TYR A 28 10.52 25.02 -31.88
N GLU A 29 9.86 25.31 -33.01
CA GLU A 29 8.79 26.31 -33.14
C GLU A 29 7.40 25.74 -32.78
N LEU A 30 7.26 24.41 -32.73
CA LEU A 30 6.00 23.73 -32.48
C LEU A 30 5.36 24.16 -31.15
N GLN A 31 4.22 24.84 -31.25
CA GLN A 31 3.38 25.12 -30.08
C GLN A 31 2.71 23.83 -29.58
N PRO A 32 2.28 23.76 -28.31
CA PRO A 32 1.57 22.60 -27.77
C PRO A 32 0.35 22.14 -28.59
N LEU A 33 -0.36 23.07 -29.24
CA LEU A 33 -1.50 22.76 -30.11
C LEU A 33 -1.07 22.12 -31.44
N ASP A 34 -0.02 22.64 -32.07
CA ASP A 34 0.48 22.10 -33.34
C ASP A 34 1.21 20.77 -33.13
N TYR A 35 1.90 20.60 -32.01
CA TYR A 35 2.40 19.29 -31.55
C TYR A 35 1.25 18.30 -31.33
N ALA A 36 0.15 18.71 -30.70
CA ALA A 36 -1.01 17.83 -30.52
C ALA A 36 -1.65 17.42 -31.86
N ARG A 37 -1.76 18.34 -32.83
CA ARG A 37 -2.25 18.08 -34.20
C ARG A 37 -1.29 17.22 -35.04
N LEU A 38 0.01 17.38 -34.81
CA LEU A 38 1.06 16.58 -35.44
C LEU A 38 0.97 15.12 -34.99
N VAL A 39 0.81 14.88 -33.69
CA VAL A 39 0.74 13.55 -33.06
C VAL A 39 -0.63 12.90 -33.28
N HIS A 40 -1.72 13.59 -32.98
CA HIS A 40 -3.09 13.09 -33.09
C HIS A 40 -3.75 13.59 -34.38
N LYS A 41 -3.67 12.77 -35.43
CA LYS A 41 -4.55 12.89 -36.59
C LYS A 41 -6.01 12.63 -36.17
N VAL A 42 -6.96 13.06 -36.99
CA VAL A 42 -8.40 12.90 -36.73
C VAL A 42 -8.71 11.42 -36.50
N CYS A 43 -9.07 11.06 -35.27
CA CYS A 43 -9.41 9.70 -34.86
C CYS A 43 -10.40 9.74 -33.68
N PRO A 44 -11.06 8.60 -33.36
CA PRO A 44 -12.05 8.55 -32.29
C PRO A 44 -11.48 8.82 -30.89
N GLY A 45 -12.37 9.25 -29.99
CA GLY A 45 -12.03 9.56 -28.59
C GLY A 45 -11.54 10.99 -28.36
N ALA A 46 -10.93 11.20 -27.20
CA ALA A 46 -10.36 12.46 -26.75
C ALA A 46 -8.99 12.27 -26.11
N VAL A 47 -8.06 13.15 -26.48
CA VAL A 47 -6.71 13.23 -25.94
C VAL A 47 -6.77 13.83 -24.55
N ILE A 48 -6.08 13.23 -23.57
CA ILE A 48 -5.90 13.81 -22.24
C ILE A 48 -4.68 14.73 -22.25
N PHE A 49 -4.92 15.96 -21.78
CA PHE A 49 -3.89 16.95 -21.43
C PHE A 49 -3.92 17.18 -19.93
N SER A 50 -2.74 17.18 -19.31
CA SER A 50 -2.61 17.23 -17.86
C SER A 50 -1.70 18.36 -17.41
N GLY A 51 -2.02 18.95 -16.26
CA GLY A 51 -1.24 20.05 -15.69
C GLY A 51 -1.42 20.19 -14.19
N ARG A 52 -0.52 21.00 -13.61
CA ARG A 52 -0.56 21.45 -12.22
C ARG A 52 -1.20 22.84 -12.21
N PHE A 53 -2.34 22.97 -11.54
CA PHE A 53 -3.13 24.21 -11.49
C PHE A 53 -3.36 24.66 -10.04
N PRO A 54 -3.46 25.97 -9.77
CA PRO A 54 -3.89 26.46 -8.46
C PRO A 54 -5.22 25.83 -8.03
N SER A 55 -5.27 25.44 -6.76
CA SER A 55 -6.45 24.99 -6.05
C SER A 55 -7.33 26.20 -5.68
N ALA A 56 -8.64 25.99 -5.57
CA ALA A 56 -9.57 27.01 -5.09
C ALA A 56 -9.27 27.48 -3.64
N LYS A 57 -8.42 26.75 -2.90
CA LYS A 57 -7.93 27.14 -1.57
C LYS A 57 -6.81 28.18 -1.59
N GLY A 58 -6.22 28.46 -2.75
CA GLY A 58 -5.14 29.45 -2.95
C GLY A 58 -3.79 29.01 -2.38
N LYS A 59 -3.68 28.93 -1.05
CA LYS A 59 -2.46 28.55 -0.33
C LYS A 59 -2.73 27.39 0.63
N LYS A 60 -1.70 26.59 0.89
CA LYS A 60 -1.67 25.61 1.98
C LYS A 60 -1.37 26.32 3.31
N GLY A 61 -1.48 25.59 4.41
CA GLY A 61 -1.18 26.12 5.76
C GLY A 61 0.27 26.56 5.98
N ASP A 62 1.19 26.17 5.09
CA ASP A 62 2.59 26.60 5.05
C ASP A 62 2.83 27.86 4.18
N GLY A 63 1.78 28.46 3.63
CA GLY A 63 1.84 29.62 2.74
C GLY A 63 2.24 29.31 1.29
N SER A 64 2.67 28.08 0.97
CA SER A 64 2.93 27.64 -0.41
C SER A 64 1.62 27.55 -1.22
N PRO A 65 1.66 27.74 -2.55
CA PRO A 65 0.46 27.60 -3.37
C PRO A 65 -0.10 26.17 -3.26
N ASP A 66 -1.40 26.06 -3.02
CA ASP A 66 -2.08 24.77 -3.09
C ASP A 66 -2.32 24.44 -4.57
N VAL A 67 -1.82 23.30 -5.03
CA VAL A 67 -1.75 22.95 -6.46
C VAL A 67 -2.32 21.57 -6.68
N ILE A 68 -3.36 21.50 -7.50
CA ILE A 68 -4.05 20.26 -7.88
C ILE A 68 -3.63 19.81 -9.28
N TRP A 69 -3.61 18.49 -9.48
CA TRP A 69 -3.51 17.91 -10.81
C TRP A 69 -4.87 17.98 -11.49
N GLN A 70 -4.93 18.51 -12.71
CA GLN A 70 -6.14 18.51 -13.53
C GLN A 70 -5.86 17.86 -14.88
N ASP A 71 -6.78 17.00 -15.30
CA ASP A 71 -6.87 16.45 -16.65
C ASP A 71 -8.00 17.15 -17.41
N ARG A 72 -7.74 17.55 -18.66
CA ARG A 72 -8.76 18.03 -19.61
C ARG A 72 -8.70 17.20 -20.89
N ARG A 73 -9.81 17.21 -21.63
CA ARG A 73 -10.02 16.35 -22.81
C ARG A 73 -10.49 17.17 -24.01
N TRP A 74 -9.86 16.92 -25.16
CA TRP A 74 -10.33 17.40 -26.47
C TRP A 74 -10.26 16.28 -27.48
N SER A 75 -11.27 16.15 -28.34
CA SER A 75 -11.22 15.21 -29.46
C SER A 75 -10.18 15.68 -30.49
N PRO A 76 -9.50 14.76 -31.20
CA PRO A 76 -8.60 15.13 -32.31
C PRO A 76 -9.29 16.02 -33.36
N GLY A 77 -10.58 15.81 -33.63
CA GLY A 77 -11.37 16.71 -34.49
C GLY A 77 -11.54 18.13 -33.93
N ALA A 78 -11.71 18.29 -32.61
CA ALA A 78 -11.74 19.62 -31.97
C ALA A 78 -10.35 20.28 -31.96
N LEU A 79 -9.27 19.51 -31.79
CA LEU A 79 -7.90 20.01 -31.89
C LEU A 79 -7.56 20.49 -33.31
N ALA A 80 -8.03 19.77 -34.33
CA ALA A 80 -7.83 20.13 -35.73
C ALA A 80 -8.60 21.40 -36.14
N THR A 81 -9.80 21.62 -35.60
CA THR A 81 -10.72 22.69 -36.05
C THR A 81 -10.74 23.95 -35.18
N ARG A 82 -10.30 23.87 -33.92
CA ARG A 82 -10.38 25.00 -32.96
C ARG A 82 -9.01 25.49 -32.55
N ASN A 83 -8.90 26.78 -32.24
CA ASN A 83 -7.74 27.32 -31.53
C ASN A 83 -7.92 27.08 -30.02
N VAL A 84 -7.23 26.08 -29.48
CA VAL A 84 -7.33 25.68 -28.07
C VAL A 84 -6.06 26.09 -27.34
N ASP A 85 -6.17 26.93 -26.31
CA ASP A 85 -5.06 27.17 -25.38
C ASP A 85 -4.73 25.90 -24.61
N LEU A 86 -3.64 25.26 -25.06
CA LEU A 86 -3.00 24.11 -24.44
C LEU A 86 -1.69 24.47 -23.72
N ALA A 87 -1.22 25.72 -23.78
CA ALA A 87 0.08 26.13 -23.21
C ALA A 87 0.12 26.01 -21.68
N ARG A 88 -1.06 26.13 -21.04
CA ARG A 88 -1.27 25.87 -19.61
C ARG A 88 -1.13 24.39 -19.17
N PHE A 89 -1.17 23.43 -20.10
CA PHE A 89 -0.94 22.02 -19.78
C PHE A 89 0.53 21.65 -20.00
N LYS A 90 1.06 20.78 -19.14
CA LYS A 90 2.47 20.36 -19.22
C LYS A 90 2.63 19.02 -19.92
N PHE A 91 1.59 18.17 -19.89
CA PHE A 91 1.65 16.80 -20.39
C PHE A 91 0.50 16.47 -21.35
N MET A 92 0.74 15.53 -22.27
CA MET A 92 -0.21 14.97 -23.23
C MET A 92 0.01 13.46 -23.34
N SER A 93 -1.00 12.67 -23.69
CA SER A 93 -0.80 11.24 -24.03
C SER A 93 -0.75 10.99 -25.54
N PHE A 94 -0.20 9.84 -25.92
CA PHE A 94 -0.28 9.26 -27.28
C PHE A 94 -1.54 8.41 -27.51
N ALA A 95 -2.36 8.21 -26.48
CA ALA A 95 -3.65 7.53 -26.56
C ALA A 95 -4.84 8.50 -26.44
N THR A 96 -6.01 8.02 -26.87
CA THR A 96 -7.31 8.68 -26.65
C THR A 96 -8.21 7.82 -25.75
N TRP A 97 -9.19 8.47 -25.12
CA TRP A 97 -10.21 7.87 -24.24
C TRP A 97 -11.61 8.30 -24.68
N PRO A 98 -12.71 7.74 -24.13
CA PRO A 98 -14.05 8.15 -24.50
C PRO A 98 -14.27 9.65 -24.31
N VAL A 99 -14.97 10.22 -25.29
CA VAL A 99 -15.39 11.62 -25.28
C VAL A 99 -16.41 11.77 -24.16
N MET A 100 -16.14 12.69 -23.23
CA MET A 100 -17.05 12.99 -22.13
C MET A 100 -18.33 13.63 -22.69
N ARG A 101 -19.49 12.98 -22.53
CA ARG A 101 -20.78 13.62 -22.81
C ARG A 101 -21.13 14.58 -21.67
N LEU A 102 -21.93 15.59 -21.97
CA LEU A 102 -22.34 16.59 -21.00
C LEU A 102 -23.12 15.92 -19.85
N GLY A 103 -22.73 16.19 -18.60
CA GLY A 103 -23.34 15.59 -17.40
C GLY A 103 -22.81 14.21 -16.99
N GLU A 104 -22.10 13.48 -17.86
CA GLU A 104 -21.50 12.19 -17.50
C GLU A 104 -20.22 12.37 -16.67
N ARG A 105 -19.89 11.37 -15.83
CA ARG A 105 -18.60 11.36 -15.13
C ARG A 105 -17.49 11.00 -16.12
N PRO A 106 -16.33 11.67 -16.07
CA PRO A 106 -15.21 11.33 -16.95
C PRO A 106 -14.74 9.91 -16.66
N GLU A 107 -14.75 9.07 -17.69
CA GLU A 107 -14.26 7.69 -17.59
C GLU A 107 -12.80 7.63 -17.12
N LYS A 108 -12.43 6.55 -16.44
CA LYS A 108 -11.08 6.41 -15.90
C LYS A 108 -10.06 6.22 -17.03
N LYS A 109 -8.84 6.68 -16.78
CA LYS A 109 -7.68 6.48 -17.66
C LYS A 109 -7.10 5.07 -17.48
N THR A 110 -7.86 4.05 -17.86
CA THR A 110 -7.45 2.63 -17.85
C THR A 110 -7.02 2.19 -19.25
N LEU A 111 -6.52 0.95 -19.34
CA LEU A 111 -6.22 0.28 -20.61
C LEU A 111 -7.51 -0.18 -21.31
N GLU A 112 -8.45 -0.74 -20.55
CA GLU A 112 -9.81 -1.13 -20.99
C GLU A 112 -10.55 0.04 -21.68
N ASN A 113 -10.40 1.25 -21.16
CA ASN A 113 -11.07 2.44 -21.68
C ASN A 113 -10.21 3.19 -22.72
N ALA A 114 -9.12 2.60 -23.24
CA ALA A 114 -8.37 3.22 -24.33
C ALA A 114 -9.14 3.09 -25.66
N VAL A 115 -9.29 4.17 -26.40
CA VAL A 115 -10.06 4.20 -27.67
C VAL A 115 -9.12 4.06 -28.87
N SER A 116 -8.13 4.92 -28.99
CA SER A 116 -7.09 4.82 -30.02
C SER A 116 -5.68 5.09 -29.48
N VAL A 117 -4.67 4.68 -30.25
CA VAL A 117 -3.25 4.95 -29.99
C VAL A 117 -2.56 5.37 -31.30
N THR A 118 -1.60 6.27 -31.22
CA THR A 118 -0.98 6.92 -32.40
C THR A 118 0.54 6.79 -32.47
N ALA A 119 1.18 6.16 -31.48
CA ALA A 119 2.63 6.05 -31.39
C ALA A 119 3.15 4.85 -30.59
N PHE A 120 4.38 4.45 -30.85
CA PHE A 120 5.28 3.76 -29.92
C PHE A 120 6.25 4.78 -29.30
N TRP A 121 6.82 4.47 -28.14
CA TRP A 121 7.71 5.40 -27.45
C TRP A 121 8.65 4.71 -26.45
N VAL A 122 9.81 5.33 -26.26
CA VAL A 122 10.79 4.99 -25.23
C VAL A 122 11.17 6.27 -24.50
N ASP A 123 10.98 6.29 -23.18
CA ASP A 123 11.42 7.39 -22.31
C ASP A 123 12.78 6.98 -21.73
N ILE A 124 13.83 7.73 -22.06
CA ILE A 124 15.23 7.41 -21.77
C ILE A 124 15.76 8.42 -20.75
N ASP A 125 15.83 8.02 -19.49
CA ASP A 125 16.43 8.79 -18.39
C ASP A 125 17.94 8.54 -18.31
N PHE A 126 18.64 8.81 -19.43
CA PHE A 126 20.09 8.59 -19.59
C PHE A 126 20.96 9.30 -18.54
N HIS A 127 20.43 10.33 -17.89
CA HIS A 127 21.06 11.07 -16.81
C HIS A 127 21.16 10.30 -15.48
N ASP A 128 20.42 9.20 -15.32
CA ASP A 128 20.49 8.31 -14.16
C ASP A 128 21.43 7.09 -14.42
N VAL A 129 22.13 7.05 -15.56
CA VAL A 129 23.10 6.00 -15.94
C VAL A 129 24.50 6.60 -16.08
N ASP A 130 25.50 6.01 -15.42
CA ASP A 130 26.82 6.63 -15.26
C ASP A 130 27.59 6.82 -16.58
N GLU A 131 27.44 5.88 -17.51
CA GLU A 131 28.04 5.90 -18.84
C GLU A 131 27.42 6.96 -19.76
N TRP A 132 26.14 7.31 -19.54
CA TRP A 132 25.37 8.18 -20.43
C TRP A 132 25.08 9.57 -19.88
N LYS A 133 25.19 9.81 -18.56
CA LYS A 133 24.80 11.08 -17.92
C LYS A 133 25.56 12.32 -18.38
N HIS A 134 26.72 12.14 -19.03
CA HIS A 134 27.54 13.22 -19.60
C HIS A 134 27.45 13.30 -21.13
N VAL A 135 26.74 12.38 -21.78
CA VAL A 135 26.55 12.33 -23.24
C VAL A 135 25.52 13.37 -23.67
N SER A 136 25.72 14.00 -24.83
CA SER A 136 24.77 15.00 -25.34
C SER A 136 23.41 14.35 -25.67
N PRO A 137 22.27 15.04 -25.45
CA PRO A 137 20.96 14.49 -25.76
C PRO A 137 20.78 14.10 -27.24
N VAL A 138 21.48 14.79 -28.16
CA VAL A 138 21.46 14.48 -29.59
C VAL A 138 22.19 13.16 -29.85
N THR A 139 23.37 12.99 -29.27
CA THR A 139 24.18 11.76 -29.38
C THR A 139 23.48 10.54 -28.78
N VAL A 140 22.70 10.71 -27.71
CA VAL A 140 21.83 9.63 -27.18
C VAL A 140 20.78 9.21 -28.21
N VAL A 141 20.15 10.16 -28.92
CA VAL A 141 19.17 9.85 -29.97
C VAL A 141 19.84 9.23 -31.21
N GLU A 142 21.06 9.63 -31.55
CA GLU A 142 21.86 9.00 -32.61
C GLU A 142 22.20 7.54 -32.26
N ALA A 143 22.61 7.25 -31.02
CA ALA A 143 22.82 5.88 -30.55
C ALA A 143 21.55 5.02 -30.67
N VAL A 144 20.38 5.57 -30.32
CA VAL A 144 19.09 4.90 -30.51
C VAL A 144 18.79 4.63 -31.99
N ARG A 145 19.08 5.60 -32.88
CA ARG A 145 18.92 5.44 -34.34
C ARG A 145 19.84 4.37 -34.91
N ASN A 146 21.09 4.28 -34.44
CA ASN A 146 22.06 3.28 -34.87
C ASN A 146 21.61 1.87 -34.47
N VAL A 147 21.19 1.68 -33.22
CA VAL A 147 20.62 0.39 -32.75
C VAL A 147 19.36 0.00 -33.54
N CYS A 148 18.51 0.95 -33.93
CA CYS A 148 17.40 0.65 -34.85
C CYS A 148 17.89 0.18 -36.22
N ALA A 149 18.86 0.88 -36.82
CA ALA A 149 19.41 0.52 -38.13
C ALA A 149 20.09 -0.86 -38.12
N GLU A 150 20.93 -1.14 -37.13
CA GLU A 150 21.62 -2.42 -36.92
C GLU A 150 20.63 -3.60 -36.79
N ARG A 151 19.47 -3.36 -36.17
CA ARG A 151 18.41 -4.38 -35.97
C ARG A 151 17.40 -4.44 -37.13
N GLY A 152 17.56 -3.63 -38.17
CA GLY A 152 16.59 -3.53 -39.26
C GLY A 152 15.21 -2.99 -38.82
N TRP A 153 15.17 -2.23 -37.73
CA TRP A 153 13.94 -1.62 -37.20
C TRP A 153 13.69 -0.24 -37.85
N PRO A 154 12.42 0.14 -38.06
CA PRO A 154 12.06 1.50 -38.47
C PRO A 154 12.71 2.56 -37.56
N GLY A 155 13.29 3.59 -38.17
CA GLY A 155 13.84 4.73 -37.44
C GLY A 155 12.74 5.53 -36.71
N PRO A 156 13.08 6.22 -35.61
CA PRO A 156 12.13 7.05 -34.88
C PRO A 156 11.62 8.23 -35.71
N SER A 157 10.35 8.59 -35.50
CA SER A 157 9.70 9.74 -36.14
C SER A 157 10.24 11.07 -35.62
N TYR A 158 10.49 11.15 -34.31
CA TYR A 158 11.11 12.29 -33.65
C TYR A 158 11.61 11.90 -32.24
N ALA A 159 12.39 12.78 -31.62
CA ALA A 159 12.77 12.67 -30.21
C ALA A 159 12.67 14.03 -29.49
N THR A 160 12.20 14.01 -28.24
CA THR A 160 12.00 15.19 -27.40
C THR A 160 12.92 15.15 -26.18
N HIS A 161 13.77 16.16 -26.02
CA HIS A 161 14.52 16.35 -24.79
C HIS A 161 13.62 16.97 -23.72
N SER A 162 13.45 16.26 -22.60
CA SER A 162 12.62 16.67 -21.46
C SER A 162 13.34 17.62 -20.49
N GLY A 163 14.58 18.01 -20.80
CA GLY A 163 15.45 18.80 -19.92
C GLY A 163 16.27 17.96 -18.93
N ARG A 164 16.17 16.63 -18.97
CA ARG A 164 17.00 15.64 -18.23
C ARG A 164 17.09 14.29 -18.98
N GLY A 165 15.99 13.84 -19.59
CA GLY A 165 15.92 12.60 -20.38
C GLY A 165 15.44 12.87 -21.82
N ALA A 166 15.45 11.84 -22.66
CA ALA A 166 15.00 11.89 -24.05
C ALA A 166 13.82 10.93 -24.28
N LEU A 167 12.70 11.47 -24.79
CA LEU A 167 11.55 10.69 -25.23
C LEU A 167 11.65 10.45 -26.74
N VAL A 168 11.94 9.23 -27.15
CA VAL A 168 12.00 8.81 -28.55
C VAL A 168 10.65 8.24 -28.97
N VAL A 169 10.14 8.63 -30.15
CA VAL A 169 8.75 8.35 -30.57
C VAL A 169 8.70 7.86 -32.02
N TRP A 170 7.90 6.81 -32.26
CA TRP A 170 7.54 6.32 -33.59
C TRP A 170 6.04 6.53 -33.79
N LEU A 171 5.65 7.53 -34.56
CA LEU A 171 4.27 7.82 -34.92
C LEU A 171 3.78 6.84 -35.99
N PHE A 172 2.53 6.37 -35.88
CA PHE A 172 1.88 5.53 -36.90
C PHE A 172 0.42 5.98 -37.12
N GLN A 173 -0.28 5.48 -38.14
CA GLN A 173 -1.68 5.89 -38.38
C GLN A 173 -2.59 5.42 -37.22
N PRO A 174 -3.50 6.28 -36.67
CA PRO A 174 -4.25 5.97 -35.45
C PRO A 174 -4.93 4.59 -35.47
N GLN A 175 -4.55 3.73 -34.52
CA GLN A 175 -5.08 2.37 -34.39
C GLN A 175 -6.13 2.31 -33.30
N ALA A 176 -7.19 1.51 -33.48
CA ALA A 176 -8.15 1.21 -32.42
C ALA A 176 -7.46 0.44 -31.29
N ALA A 177 -7.35 1.04 -30.10
CA ALA A 177 -6.44 0.58 -29.06
C ALA A 177 -6.74 -0.85 -28.60
N GLN A 178 -8.03 -1.21 -28.51
CA GLN A 178 -8.46 -2.56 -28.12
C GLN A 178 -8.08 -3.65 -29.14
N LEU A 179 -7.97 -3.32 -30.43
CA LEU A 179 -7.59 -4.28 -31.48
C LEU A 179 -6.07 -4.53 -31.55
N VAL A 180 -5.27 -3.58 -31.06
CA VAL A 180 -3.81 -3.63 -31.18
C VAL A 180 -3.07 -3.76 -29.84
N MET A 181 -3.77 -3.74 -28.70
CA MET A 181 -3.17 -3.56 -27.38
C MET A 181 -2.04 -4.55 -27.05
N ASP A 182 -2.22 -5.83 -27.38
CA ASP A 182 -1.24 -6.87 -27.06
C ASP A 182 0.01 -6.76 -27.94
N ARG A 183 -0.17 -6.49 -29.23
CA ARG A 183 0.93 -6.21 -30.17
C ARG A 183 1.66 -4.93 -29.76
N HIS A 184 0.91 -3.88 -29.38
CA HIS A 184 1.48 -2.62 -28.92
C HIS A 184 2.33 -2.81 -27.66
N ARG A 185 1.79 -3.52 -26.65
CA ARG A 185 2.49 -3.84 -25.41
C ARG A 185 3.73 -4.70 -25.64
N ALA A 186 3.68 -5.65 -26.57
CA ALA A 186 4.83 -6.49 -26.93
C ALA A 186 5.96 -5.66 -27.57
N VAL A 187 5.66 -4.76 -28.50
CA VAL A 187 6.67 -3.87 -29.09
C VAL A 187 7.25 -2.92 -28.03
N GLN A 188 6.40 -2.31 -27.19
CA GLN A 188 6.85 -1.46 -26.07
C GLN A 188 7.73 -2.22 -25.06
N GLN A 189 7.54 -3.53 -24.90
CA GLN A 189 8.41 -4.37 -24.08
C GLN A 189 9.79 -4.53 -24.72
N VAL A 190 9.84 -4.92 -26.00
CA VAL A 190 11.10 -5.14 -26.73
C VAL A 190 11.91 -3.85 -26.88
N LEU A 191 11.26 -2.73 -27.20
CA LEU A 191 11.92 -1.42 -27.27
C LEU A 191 12.52 -1.03 -25.90
N HIS A 192 11.77 -1.16 -24.82
CA HIS A 192 12.27 -0.88 -23.47
C HIS A 192 13.47 -1.78 -23.09
N GLU A 193 13.41 -3.07 -23.42
CA GLU A 193 14.52 -4.01 -23.17
C GLU A 193 15.76 -3.64 -23.98
N ALA A 194 15.61 -3.27 -25.26
CA ALA A 194 16.70 -2.90 -26.14
C ALA A 194 17.42 -1.60 -25.75
N PHE A 195 16.73 -0.65 -25.12
CA PHE A 195 17.29 0.64 -24.67
C PHE A 195 17.44 0.73 -23.15
N ARG A 196 17.39 -0.41 -22.45
CA ARG A 196 17.49 -0.46 -20.99
C ARG A 196 18.82 0.07 -20.48
N ASP A 197 19.90 -0.28 -21.15
CA ASP A 197 21.27 0.09 -20.77
C ASP A 197 21.58 1.57 -21.06
N MET A 198 20.70 2.26 -21.80
CA MET A 198 20.71 3.71 -21.98
C MET A 198 19.83 4.45 -20.96
N GLY A 199 19.16 3.74 -20.04
CA GLY A 199 18.29 4.32 -19.02
C GLY A 199 16.80 4.34 -19.37
N SER A 200 16.29 3.40 -20.18
CA SER A 200 14.85 3.34 -20.48
C SER A 200 13.98 3.12 -19.22
N ASP A 201 13.00 4.01 -18.97
CA ASP A 201 12.09 3.92 -17.82
C ASP A 201 11.03 2.80 -18.00
N PRO A 202 11.04 1.72 -17.19
CA PRO A 202 10.02 0.67 -17.24
C PRO A 202 8.60 1.17 -16.90
N SER A 203 8.47 2.32 -16.21
CA SER A 203 7.21 2.96 -15.85
C SER A 203 6.60 3.79 -16.99
N ALA A 204 7.34 4.05 -18.07
CA ALA A 204 6.86 4.79 -19.23
C ALA A 204 6.12 3.93 -20.26
N ARG A 205 6.37 2.62 -20.30
CA ARG A 205 5.75 1.67 -21.24
C ARG A 205 4.20 1.69 -21.31
N PRO A 206 3.44 1.81 -20.19
CA PRO A 206 1.98 1.67 -20.25
C PRO A 206 1.31 2.74 -21.12
N LEU A 207 0.33 2.32 -21.91
CA LEU A 207 -0.46 3.19 -22.80
C LEU A 207 -1.21 4.33 -22.06
N THR A 208 -1.36 4.20 -20.73
CA THR A 208 -1.89 5.24 -19.84
C THR A 208 -0.87 6.29 -19.39
N LYS A 209 0.38 6.27 -19.86
CA LYS A 209 1.39 7.32 -19.57
C LYS A 209 1.00 8.64 -20.26
N VAL A 210 1.51 9.75 -19.73
CA VAL A 210 1.47 11.10 -20.34
C VAL A 210 2.87 11.67 -20.30
N PHE A 211 3.24 12.38 -21.36
CA PHE A 211 4.58 12.88 -21.63
C PHE A 211 4.58 14.40 -21.76
N ARG A 212 5.72 15.04 -21.48
CA ARG A 212 5.83 16.50 -21.55
C ARG A 212 5.68 17.00 -22.99
N MET A 213 4.97 18.10 -23.18
CA MET A 213 4.84 18.75 -24.49
C MET A 213 6.01 19.71 -24.77
N PRO A 214 6.39 19.94 -26.04
CA PRO A 214 7.29 21.01 -26.43
C PRO A 214 6.84 22.39 -25.93
N ARG A 215 7.80 23.30 -25.74
CA ARG A 215 7.65 24.66 -25.18
C ARG A 215 7.05 24.72 -23.76
N THR A 216 6.93 23.59 -23.08
CA THR A 216 6.72 23.53 -21.62
C THR A 216 8.07 23.45 -20.89
N TYR A 217 8.10 23.63 -19.58
CA TYR A 217 9.35 23.64 -18.79
C TYR A 217 9.42 22.48 -17.80
N ASN A 218 10.63 21.97 -17.57
CA ASN A 218 10.90 20.98 -16.54
C ASN A 218 11.30 21.66 -15.22
N GLU A 219 10.38 21.65 -14.25
CA GLU A 219 10.57 22.22 -12.90
C GLU A 219 11.84 21.73 -12.17
N LYS A 220 12.38 20.55 -12.52
CA LYS A 220 13.60 20.00 -11.89
C LYS A 220 14.91 20.55 -12.48
N SER A 221 14.92 21.08 -13.69
CA SER A 221 16.14 21.56 -14.36
C SER A 221 16.00 22.97 -14.96
N GLY A 222 14.83 23.59 -14.89
CA GLY A 222 14.53 24.89 -15.49
C GLY A 222 14.44 24.88 -17.02
N LEU A 223 14.92 23.82 -17.69
CA LEU A 223 15.03 23.76 -19.14
C LEU A 223 13.67 23.63 -19.84
N ALA A 224 13.57 24.28 -21.00
CA ALA A 224 12.46 24.12 -21.93
C ALA A 224 12.52 22.75 -22.63
N VAL A 225 11.37 22.09 -22.70
CA VAL A 225 11.15 20.85 -23.42
C VAL A 225 11.10 21.16 -24.91
N ARG A 226 11.92 20.47 -25.71
CA ARG A 226 12.04 20.70 -27.16
C ARG A 226 12.22 19.39 -27.91
N ILE A 227 11.72 19.32 -29.13
CA ILE A 227 12.11 18.28 -30.08
C ILE A 227 13.55 18.57 -30.50
N ILE A 228 14.39 17.54 -30.51
CA ILE A 228 15.84 17.59 -30.81
C ILE A 228 16.23 16.75 -32.02
N PHE A 229 15.26 16.05 -32.61
CA PHE A 229 15.40 15.28 -33.84
C PHE A 229 13.99 15.01 -34.39
N PRO A 230 13.75 15.13 -35.72
CA PRO A 230 14.55 15.91 -36.67
C PRO A 230 14.47 17.42 -36.35
N ASP A 231 15.22 18.24 -37.09
CA ASP A 231 15.14 19.70 -36.97
C ASP A 231 13.90 20.28 -37.66
N LEU A 232 13.43 19.63 -38.72
CA LEU A 232 12.38 20.13 -39.61
C LEU A 232 11.10 19.29 -39.50
N ILE A 233 9.95 19.96 -39.39
CA ILE A 233 8.66 19.28 -39.18
C ILE A 233 8.29 18.36 -40.36
N ARG A 234 8.71 18.72 -41.59
CA ARG A 234 8.52 17.92 -42.81
C ARG A 234 9.27 16.58 -42.81
N GLU A 235 10.26 16.41 -41.94
CA GLU A 235 11.06 15.19 -41.82
C GLU A 235 10.46 14.19 -40.84
N ILE A 236 9.48 14.60 -40.03
CA ILE A 236 8.75 13.70 -39.12
C ILE A 236 7.88 12.73 -39.93
N ARG A 237 8.42 11.55 -40.20
CA ARG A 237 7.71 10.47 -40.91
C ARG A 237 6.91 9.60 -39.95
N ARG A 238 5.77 9.08 -40.41
CA ARG A 238 5.05 8.01 -39.72
C ARG A 238 5.54 6.65 -40.23
N VAL A 239 5.74 5.71 -39.31
CA VAL A 239 5.98 4.30 -39.64
C VAL A 239 4.64 3.59 -39.85
N ASP A 240 4.66 2.47 -40.57
CA ASP A 240 3.52 1.57 -40.57
C ASP A 240 3.46 0.75 -39.27
N PHE A 241 2.26 0.50 -38.76
CA PHE A 241 2.06 -0.19 -37.48
C PHE A 241 2.40 -1.68 -37.60
N ASP A 242 1.93 -2.33 -38.67
CA ASP A 242 2.13 -3.76 -38.87
C ASP A 242 3.60 -4.04 -39.22
N GLU A 243 4.26 -3.18 -40.02
CA GLU A 243 5.71 -3.24 -40.29
C GLU A 243 6.55 -3.08 -39.01
N MET A 244 6.20 -2.15 -38.13
CA MET A 244 6.89 -1.99 -36.84
C MET A 244 6.71 -3.23 -35.95
N CYS A 245 5.51 -3.83 -35.93
CA CYS A 245 5.31 -5.13 -35.27
C CYS A 245 6.08 -6.25 -35.96
N ARG A 246 6.16 -6.26 -37.29
CA ARG A 246 6.84 -7.25 -38.14
C ARG A 246 8.34 -7.28 -37.85
N THR A 247 8.99 -6.12 -37.77
CA THR A 247 10.43 -5.98 -37.60
C THR A 247 10.90 -6.08 -36.14
N VAL A 248 10.13 -5.54 -35.19
CA VAL A 248 10.54 -5.49 -33.78
C VAL A 248 10.20 -6.79 -33.01
N LEU A 249 9.10 -7.48 -33.35
CA LEU A 249 8.74 -8.71 -32.67
C LEU A 249 9.43 -9.93 -33.29
N PRO A 250 9.98 -10.86 -32.48
CA PRO A 250 10.59 -12.07 -33.03
C PRO A 250 9.54 -12.96 -33.73
N PHE A 251 9.83 -13.36 -34.96
CA PHE A 251 8.92 -14.14 -35.83
C PHE A 251 8.48 -15.50 -35.30
N ALA A 252 9.12 -16.01 -34.26
CA ALA A 252 8.76 -17.28 -33.67
C ALA A 252 7.35 -17.21 -33.06
N ARG A 253 6.35 -17.73 -33.78
CA ARG A 253 5.16 -18.32 -33.15
C ARG A 253 5.66 -19.33 -32.13
N ARG A 254 5.72 -18.93 -30.85
CA ARG A 254 6.19 -19.80 -29.77
C ARG A 254 5.47 -21.13 -29.86
N SER A 255 6.23 -22.20 -30.06
CA SER A 255 5.70 -23.56 -30.14
C SER A 255 4.96 -23.90 -28.85
N LYS A 256 4.08 -24.92 -28.88
CA LYS A 256 3.38 -25.37 -27.66
C LYS A 256 4.38 -25.69 -26.53
N ALA A 257 5.51 -26.30 -26.88
CA ALA A 257 6.62 -26.57 -25.97
C ALA A 257 7.27 -25.28 -25.42
N GLN A 258 7.57 -24.27 -26.26
CA GLN A 258 8.11 -22.99 -25.79
C GLN A 258 7.12 -22.27 -24.85
N ARG A 259 5.83 -22.22 -25.18
CA ARG A 259 4.81 -21.62 -24.29
C ARG A 259 4.69 -22.35 -22.96
N GLN A 260 4.81 -23.68 -22.96
CA GLN A 260 4.83 -24.49 -21.74
C GLN A 260 6.11 -24.27 -20.94
N ALA A 261 7.27 -24.14 -21.59
CA ALA A 261 8.54 -23.81 -20.97
C ALA A 261 8.51 -22.40 -20.35
N ASP A 262 8.01 -21.39 -21.05
CA ASP A 262 7.83 -20.03 -20.52
C ASP A 262 6.87 -20.01 -19.31
N ALA A 263 5.79 -20.77 -19.38
CA ALA A 263 4.81 -20.87 -18.28
C ALA A 263 5.42 -21.60 -17.07
N ALA A 264 6.21 -22.65 -17.30
CA ALA A 264 6.97 -23.36 -16.27
C ALA A 264 8.07 -22.47 -15.66
N GLU A 265 8.80 -21.71 -16.47
CA GLU A 265 9.83 -20.78 -16.02
C GLU A 265 9.20 -19.59 -15.26
N ALA A 266 8.07 -19.06 -15.72
CA ALA A 266 7.33 -18.03 -15.00
C ALA A 266 6.74 -18.55 -13.67
N LYS A 267 6.29 -19.81 -13.63
CA LYS A 267 5.87 -20.49 -12.40
C LYS A 267 7.07 -20.69 -11.46
N ALA A 268 8.19 -21.19 -11.95
CA ALA A 268 9.43 -21.36 -11.20
C ALA A 268 9.96 -20.02 -10.67
N LYS A 269 10.01 -18.95 -11.48
CA LYS A 269 10.37 -17.59 -11.04
C LYS A 269 9.41 -17.07 -9.97
N ARG A 270 8.10 -17.37 -10.05
CA ARG A 270 7.12 -17.03 -8.99
C ARG A 270 7.34 -17.84 -7.72
N GLU A 271 7.66 -19.13 -7.83
CA GLU A 271 7.93 -20.03 -6.70
C GLU A 271 9.26 -19.69 -6.02
N VAL A 272 10.32 -19.42 -6.78
CA VAL A 272 11.59 -18.88 -6.29
C VAL A 272 11.40 -17.51 -5.66
N ALA A 273 10.63 -16.59 -6.26
CA ALA A 273 10.33 -15.30 -5.64
C ALA A 273 9.47 -15.44 -4.37
N ARG A 274 8.59 -16.45 -4.28
CA ARG A 274 7.81 -16.78 -3.08
C ARG A 274 8.69 -17.39 -1.99
N ALA A 275 9.58 -18.32 -2.35
CA ALA A 275 10.56 -18.93 -1.46
C ALA A 275 11.57 -17.90 -0.95
N ALA A 276 12.13 -17.05 -1.82
CA ALA A 276 13.00 -15.94 -1.46
C ALA A 276 12.30 -14.89 -0.57
N ARG A 277 11.00 -14.65 -0.75
CA ARG A 277 10.19 -13.83 0.17
C ARG A 277 9.96 -14.52 1.52
N ALA A 278 9.88 -15.85 1.55
CA ALA A 278 9.73 -16.64 2.77
C ALA A 278 11.06 -16.81 3.55
N SER A 279 12.19 -16.92 2.85
CA SER A 279 13.52 -17.08 3.44
C SER A 279 14.23 -15.76 3.76
N ARG A 280 13.71 -14.62 3.26
CA ARG A 280 14.26 -13.29 3.56
C ARG A 280 14.20 -13.01 5.07
N LYS A 281 15.36 -12.98 5.72
CA LYS A 281 15.50 -12.50 7.11
C LYS A 281 14.79 -11.14 7.26
N PRO A 282 13.97 -10.92 8.31
CA PRO A 282 13.31 -9.64 8.53
C PRO A 282 14.33 -8.50 8.55
N ARG A 283 14.03 -7.39 7.86
CA ARG A 283 14.85 -6.17 7.95
C ARG A 283 14.87 -5.70 9.40
N GLU A 284 16.06 -5.43 9.93
CA GLU A 284 16.19 -4.87 11.27
C GLU A 284 15.43 -3.53 11.38
N GLY A 285 14.81 -3.30 12.54
CA GLY A 285 13.91 -2.16 12.79
C GLY A 285 12.43 -2.37 12.46
N HIS A 286 12.06 -3.31 11.57
CA HIS A 286 10.64 -3.58 11.25
C HIS A 286 10.10 -4.84 11.97
N HIS A 287 9.77 -4.68 13.25
CA HIS A 287 9.06 -5.72 14.02
C HIS A 287 7.57 -5.79 13.64
N GLY A 288 7.29 -6.65 12.66
CA GLY A 288 5.94 -6.96 12.20
C GLY A 288 5.87 -6.86 10.69
N ALA A 289 5.53 -7.98 10.03
CA ALA A 289 5.13 -7.93 8.64
C ALA A 289 3.95 -6.95 8.53
N LEU A 290 4.04 -5.97 7.62
CA LEU A 290 2.85 -5.20 7.25
C LEU A 290 1.82 -6.21 6.76
N LEU A 291 0.67 -6.29 7.45
CA LEU A 291 -0.46 -7.03 6.93
C LEU A 291 -0.92 -6.32 5.65
N THR A 292 -0.61 -6.91 4.51
CA THR A 292 -1.26 -6.58 3.24
C THR A 292 -2.77 -6.75 3.40
N GLY A 293 -3.56 -6.04 2.59
CA GLY A 293 -5.03 -6.08 2.69
C GLY A 293 -5.59 -7.51 2.78
N SER A 294 -5.13 -8.43 1.93
CA SER A 294 -5.49 -9.85 2.00
C SER A 294 -5.10 -10.50 3.33
N SER A 295 -3.81 -10.46 3.71
CA SER A 295 -3.33 -11.12 4.93
C SER A 295 -4.00 -10.62 6.23
N TYR A 296 -4.49 -9.38 6.25
CA TYR A 296 -5.31 -8.84 7.32
C TYR A 296 -6.67 -9.55 7.41
N TRP A 297 -7.38 -9.67 6.30
CA TRP A 297 -8.69 -10.34 6.25
C TRP A 297 -8.58 -11.86 6.38
N ASP A 298 -7.52 -12.49 5.85
CA ASP A 298 -7.20 -13.89 6.11
C ASP A 298 -7.01 -14.18 7.60
N THR A 299 -6.32 -13.28 8.32
CA THR A 299 -6.12 -13.44 9.76
C THR A 299 -7.43 -13.26 10.55
N ILE A 300 -8.32 -12.35 10.12
CA ILE A 300 -9.67 -12.23 10.69
C ILE A 300 -10.49 -13.49 10.41
N ARG A 301 -10.48 -14.01 9.18
CA ARG A 301 -11.20 -15.24 8.83
C ARG A 301 -10.71 -16.44 9.66
N ALA A 302 -9.40 -16.59 9.81
CA ALA A 302 -8.81 -17.64 10.64
C ALA A 302 -9.12 -17.49 12.14
N ASP A 303 -9.29 -16.27 12.65
CA ASP A 303 -9.76 -16.03 14.02
C ASP A 303 -11.26 -16.34 14.16
N LEU A 304 -12.09 -16.00 13.16
CA LEU A 304 -13.51 -16.36 13.14
C LEU A 304 -13.70 -17.88 13.10
N ASP A 305 -12.96 -18.60 12.26
CA ASP A 305 -13.00 -20.08 12.22
C ASP A 305 -12.50 -20.69 13.55
N ARG A 306 -11.45 -20.14 14.19
CA ARG A 306 -11.01 -20.59 15.53
C ARG A 306 -12.07 -20.36 16.60
N LEU A 307 -12.69 -19.18 16.65
CA LEU A 307 -13.76 -18.87 17.59
C LEU A 307 -14.99 -19.76 17.36
N PHE A 308 -15.33 -20.01 16.09
CA PHE A 308 -16.44 -20.89 15.72
C PHE A 308 -16.21 -22.32 16.23
N VAL A 309 -15.02 -22.88 15.97
CA VAL A 309 -14.62 -24.21 16.48
C VAL A 309 -14.55 -24.21 18.02
N HIS A 310 -14.15 -23.11 18.67
CA HIS A 310 -14.11 -23.02 20.13
C HIS A 310 -15.51 -23.04 20.76
N ARG A 311 -16.49 -22.38 20.15
CA ARG A 311 -17.88 -22.29 20.67
C ARG A 311 -18.75 -23.49 20.31
N HIS A 312 -18.62 -23.99 19.08
CA HIS A 312 -19.57 -24.95 18.48
C HIS A 312 -18.91 -26.27 18.06
N GLY A 313 -17.61 -26.41 18.26
CA GLY A 313 -16.84 -27.57 17.79
C GLY A 313 -16.81 -27.67 16.26
N ARG A 314 -16.44 -28.85 15.75
CA ARG A 314 -16.45 -29.14 14.30
C ARG A 314 -17.81 -29.57 13.75
N LYS A 315 -18.78 -29.90 14.62
CA LYS A 315 -20.11 -30.40 14.24
C LYS A 315 -21.12 -29.29 13.90
N GLY A 316 -20.74 -28.02 14.03
CA GLY A 316 -21.60 -26.88 13.72
C GLY A 316 -22.49 -26.45 14.89
N ILE A 317 -23.38 -25.48 14.66
CA ILE A 317 -24.29 -24.96 15.69
C ILE A 317 -25.40 -25.98 15.91
N VAL A 318 -25.28 -26.78 16.98
CA VAL A 318 -26.35 -27.66 17.48
C VAL A 318 -27.53 -26.79 17.94
N ASP A 319 -28.74 -27.12 17.47
CA ASP A 319 -29.95 -26.35 17.77
C ASP A 319 -30.30 -26.33 19.27
N GLY A 320 -30.99 -25.26 19.70
CA GLY A 320 -31.62 -25.15 21.02
C GLY A 320 -31.18 -23.95 21.86
N LYS A 321 -29.91 -23.54 21.82
CA LYS A 321 -29.39 -22.40 22.62
C LYS A 321 -29.49 -21.07 21.86
N SER A 322 -30.73 -20.60 21.69
CA SER A 322 -31.03 -19.33 21.03
C SER A 322 -30.57 -18.13 21.86
N ARG A 323 -29.66 -17.33 21.28
CA ARG A 323 -29.32 -15.93 21.61
C ARG A 323 -28.71 -15.63 23.00
N GLY A 324 -29.03 -16.36 24.06
CA GLY A 324 -28.57 -16.12 25.43
C GLY A 324 -27.11 -16.52 25.69
N ASP A 325 -26.75 -17.78 25.43
CA ASP A 325 -25.52 -18.37 25.98
C ASP A 325 -24.21 -17.94 25.29
N TYR A 326 -24.26 -17.61 24.00
CA TYR A 326 -23.07 -17.25 23.20
C TYR A 326 -23.25 -15.96 22.38
N GLY A 327 -24.31 -15.20 22.64
CA GLY A 327 -24.54 -13.83 22.16
C GLY A 327 -24.67 -13.60 20.64
N ALA A 328 -24.54 -14.61 19.78
CA ALA A 328 -24.66 -14.46 18.32
C ALA A 328 -25.30 -15.68 17.64
N GLY A 329 -26.40 -15.46 16.93
CA GLY A 329 -27.13 -16.50 16.19
C GLY A 329 -26.50 -16.87 14.85
N ARG A 330 -27.05 -17.92 14.21
CA ARG A 330 -26.58 -18.48 12.92
C ARG A 330 -26.38 -17.41 11.83
N HIS A 331 -27.38 -16.53 11.63
CA HIS A 331 -27.29 -15.44 10.65
C HIS A 331 -26.16 -14.44 10.93
N THR A 332 -25.92 -14.14 12.21
CA THR A 332 -24.82 -13.26 12.64
C THR A 332 -23.45 -13.87 12.30
N TRP A 333 -23.30 -15.18 12.49
CA TRP A 333 -22.11 -15.93 12.09
C TRP A 333 -21.89 -15.94 10.59
N LEU A 334 -22.92 -16.24 9.80
CA LEU A 334 -22.86 -16.19 8.33
C LEU A 334 -22.41 -14.81 7.85
N LEU A 335 -23.01 -13.75 8.40
CA LEU A 335 -22.68 -12.36 8.06
C LEU A 335 -21.23 -12.00 8.44
N ALA A 336 -20.77 -12.36 9.65
CA ALA A 336 -19.41 -12.10 10.12
C ALA A 336 -18.35 -12.80 9.25
N MET A 337 -18.57 -14.06 8.90
CA MET A 337 -17.69 -14.83 8.01
C MET A 337 -17.70 -14.27 6.58
N THR A 338 -18.86 -13.91 6.05
CA THR A 338 -19.00 -13.33 4.70
C THR A 338 -18.33 -11.96 4.59
N TYR A 339 -18.38 -11.12 5.65
CA TYR A 339 -17.63 -9.86 5.68
C TYR A 339 -16.13 -10.04 5.49
N ALA A 340 -15.52 -11.07 6.11
CA ALA A 340 -14.10 -11.35 5.96
C ALA A 340 -13.79 -11.97 4.57
N ALA A 341 -14.61 -12.93 4.13
CA ALA A 341 -14.43 -13.63 2.86
C ALA A 341 -14.51 -12.69 1.63
N ALA A 342 -15.39 -11.68 1.65
CA ALA A 342 -15.58 -10.73 0.54
C ALA A 342 -14.34 -9.86 0.19
N TRP A 343 -13.30 -9.87 1.04
CA TRP A 343 -12.02 -9.21 0.77
C TRP A 343 -10.91 -10.16 0.32
N VAL A 344 -11.15 -11.47 0.34
CA VAL A 344 -10.18 -12.53 0.00
C VAL A 344 -10.58 -13.25 -1.29
N LEU A 345 -11.86 -13.55 -1.46
CA LEU A 345 -12.41 -14.35 -2.57
C LEU A 345 -12.91 -13.49 -3.74
N HIS A 346 -12.92 -14.05 -4.95
CA HIS A 346 -13.69 -13.52 -6.08
C HIS A 346 -15.20 -13.62 -5.79
N PRO A 347 -16.09 -12.75 -6.32
CA PRO A 347 -17.51 -12.82 -6.00
C PRO A 347 -18.20 -14.14 -6.37
N GLU A 348 -17.72 -14.83 -7.41
CA GLU A 348 -18.21 -16.17 -7.80
C GLU A 348 -17.86 -17.23 -6.74
N GLU A 349 -16.63 -17.21 -6.23
CA GLU A 349 -16.18 -18.05 -5.12
C GLU A 349 -16.89 -17.69 -3.80
N LEU A 350 -17.22 -16.41 -3.61
CA LEU A 350 -17.91 -15.91 -2.43
C LEU A 350 -19.35 -16.43 -2.34
N ASP A 351 -20.07 -16.54 -3.47
CA ASP A 351 -21.42 -17.10 -3.49
C ASP A 351 -21.41 -18.59 -3.13
N ALA A 352 -20.43 -19.36 -3.62
CA ALA A 352 -20.22 -20.75 -3.22
C ALA A 352 -19.86 -20.86 -1.72
N PHE A 353 -18.96 -20.01 -1.23
CA PHE A 353 -18.57 -19.94 0.19
C PHE A 353 -19.76 -19.63 1.12
N VAL A 354 -20.68 -18.74 0.70
CA VAL A 354 -21.91 -18.44 1.45
C VAL A 354 -22.79 -19.67 1.58
N LEU A 355 -22.98 -20.43 0.50
CA LEU A 355 -23.82 -21.63 0.49
C LEU A 355 -23.20 -22.80 1.29
N GLU A 356 -21.87 -22.96 1.27
CA GLU A 356 -21.15 -23.93 2.10
C GLU A 356 -21.24 -23.54 3.59
N THR A 357 -20.97 -22.26 3.90
CA THR A 357 -21.02 -21.73 5.26
C THR A 357 -22.44 -21.80 5.84
N ALA A 358 -23.47 -21.58 5.03
CA ALA A 358 -24.87 -21.76 5.42
C ALA A 358 -25.16 -23.21 5.86
N GLY A 359 -24.74 -24.19 5.05
CA GLY A 359 -24.84 -25.61 5.41
C GLY A 359 -24.12 -25.94 6.71
N ARG A 360 -22.89 -25.43 6.90
CA ARG A 360 -22.11 -25.58 8.15
C ARG A 360 -22.78 -24.95 9.38
N LEU A 361 -23.64 -23.95 9.17
CA LEU A 361 -24.35 -23.24 10.22
C LEU A 361 -25.76 -23.76 10.49
N GLY A 362 -26.29 -24.70 9.69
CA GLY A 362 -27.69 -25.12 9.76
C GLY A 362 -28.67 -24.02 9.31
N ILE A 363 -28.28 -23.24 8.30
CA ILE A 363 -29.14 -22.25 7.63
C ILE A 363 -29.58 -22.84 6.31
N ASP A 364 -30.84 -22.66 5.94
CA ASP A 364 -31.34 -23.07 4.63
C ASP A 364 -30.54 -22.38 3.49
N ARG A 365 -30.22 -23.16 2.45
CA ARG A 365 -29.41 -22.71 1.32
C ARG A 365 -30.16 -21.75 0.42
N ALA A 366 -31.50 -21.78 0.38
CA ALA A 366 -32.29 -20.80 -0.36
C ALA A 366 -32.41 -19.47 0.41
N GLU A 367 -32.53 -19.51 1.74
CA GLU A 367 -32.59 -18.30 2.58
C GLU A 367 -31.24 -17.56 2.69
N ALA A 368 -30.12 -18.29 2.76
CA ALA A 368 -28.81 -17.74 3.06
C ALA A 368 -28.32 -16.58 2.16
N PRO A 369 -28.43 -16.64 0.81
CA PRO A 369 -28.07 -15.52 -0.07
C PRO A 369 -28.82 -14.23 0.25
N GLY A 370 -30.09 -14.33 0.68
CA GLY A 370 -30.90 -13.18 1.08
C GLY A 370 -30.37 -12.45 2.31
N LYS A 371 -29.76 -13.17 3.27
CA LYS A 371 -29.21 -12.59 4.51
C LYS A 371 -27.91 -11.81 4.29
N VAL A 372 -27.15 -12.14 3.25
CA VAL A 372 -25.83 -11.51 2.95
C VAL A 372 -25.78 -10.79 1.60
N CYS A 373 -26.92 -10.63 0.93
CA CYS A 373 -27.05 -10.02 -0.40
C CYS A 373 -26.37 -8.64 -0.51
N SER A 374 -26.41 -7.84 0.57
CA SER A 374 -25.77 -6.52 0.63
C SER A 374 -24.24 -6.60 0.62
N VAL A 375 -23.65 -7.68 1.14
CA VAL A 375 -22.21 -7.93 1.16
C VAL A 375 -21.75 -8.50 -0.18
N THR A 376 -22.44 -9.51 -0.72
CA THR A 376 -22.10 -10.12 -2.02
C THR A 376 -22.30 -9.15 -3.18
N SER A 377 -23.38 -8.35 -3.17
CA SER A 377 -23.60 -7.28 -4.15
C SER A 377 -22.43 -6.28 -4.18
N ARG A 378 -21.97 -5.81 -3.01
CA ARG A 378 -20.81 -4.90 -2.91
C ARG A 378 -19.49 -5.55 -3.30
N ALA A 379 -19.34 -6.86 -3.15
CA ALA A 379 -18.19 -7.60 -3.66
C ALA A 379 -18.20 -7.62 -5.21
N ARG A 380 -19.36 -7.85 -5.84
CA ARG A 380 -19.54 -7.74 -7.29
C ARG A 380 -19.27 -6.32 -7.81
N ASP A 381 -19.75 -5.28 -7.10
CA ASP A 381 -19.43 -3.89 -7.43
C ASP A 381 -17.92 -3.61 -7.39
N ALA A 382 -17.20 -4.13 -6.38
CA ALA A 382 -15.76 -3.97 -6.27
C ALA A 382 -15.01 -4.71 -7.40
N ALA A 383 -15.44 -5.92 -7.75
CA ALA A 383 -14.86 -6.69 -8.87
C ALA A 383 -15.07 -6.00 -10.22
N ARG A 384 -16.23 -5.35 -10.42
CA ARG A 384 -16.52 -4.45 -11.56
C ARG A 384 -15.76 -3.11 -11.51
N GLY A 385 -14.86 -2.92 -10.55
CA GLY A 385 -14.06 -1.69 -10.41
C GLY A 385 -14.87 -0.44 -9.98
N LEU A 386 -16.12 -0.61 -9.55
CA LEU A 386 -16.96 0.48 -9.06
C LEU A 386 -16.44 0.99 -7.72
N ARG A 387 -16.74 2.25 -7.40
CA ARG A 387 -16.37 2.90 -6.13
C ARG A 387 -17.55 3.67 -5.57
N LYS A 388 -17.69 3.68 -4.25
CA LYS A 388 -18.81 4.32 -3.55
C LYS A 388 -18.33 5.56 -2.81
N THR A 389 -19.10 6.64 -2.85
CA THR A 389 -18.81 7.82 -2.03
C THR A 389 -19.37 7.62 -0.63
N TYR A 390 -18.54 7.79 0.40
CA TYR A 390 -18.94 7.72 1.80
C TYR A 390 -18.28 8.86 2.58
N LYS A 391 -19.08 9.69 3.27
CA LYS A 391 -18.63 10.91 3.98
C LYS A 391 -17.72 11.80 3.10
N GLY A 392 -18.10 11.99 1.84
CA GLY A 392 -17.34 12.79 0.85
C GLY A 392 -16.11 12.09 0.25
N ILE A 393 -15.70 10.91 0.73
CA ILE A 393 -14.51 10.20 0.29
C ILE A 393 -14.89 9.04 -0.64
N THR A 394 -14.13 8.84 -1.72
CA THR A 394 -14.33 7.71 -2.64
C THR A 394 -13.67 6.44 -2.10
N VAL A 395 -14.48 5.48 -1.64
CA VAL A 395 -14.04 4.22 -1.02
C VAL A 395 -14.33 3.00 -1.90
N ASP A 396 -13.72 1.87 -1.55
CA ASP A 396 -14.14 0.55 -2.05
C ASP A 396 -15.58 0.27 -1.56
N PRO A 397 -16.49 -0.28 -2.40
CA PRO A 397 -17.88 -0.50 -1.99
C PRO A 397 -18.03 -1.57 -0.90
N ARG A 398 -17.08 -2.51 -0.76
CA ARG A 398 -17.09 -3.58 0.24
C ARG A 398 -17.05 -3.03 1.66
N TYR A 399 -17.77 -3.70 2.56
CA TYR A 399 -17.82 -3.32 3.97
C TYR A 399 -16.47 -3.57 4.66
N LYS A 400 -15.87 -2.51 5.21
CA LYS A 400 -14.68 -2.59 6.05
C LYS A 400 -15.08 -2.61 7.53
N ILE A 401 -15.56 -3.76 8.02
CA ILE A 401 -15.89 -3.96 9.43
C ILE A 401 -14.63 -3.88 10.30
N SER A 402 -14.73 -3.28 11.49
CA SER A 402 -13.60 -3.20 12.43
C SER A 402 -13.52 -4.45 13.32
N PRO A 403 -12.34 -4.82 13.84
CA PRO A 403 -12.23 -5.92 14.80
C PRO A 403 -13.05 -5.68 16.06
N LYS A 404 -13.19 -4.42 16.51
CA LYS A 404 -14.08 -4.04 17.63
C LYS A 404 -15.54 -4.36 17.30
N ALA A 405 -16.01 -3.98 16.11
CA ALA A 405 -17.38 -4.27 15.68
C ALA A 405 -17.62 -5.77 15.50
N LEU A 406 -16.63 -6.58 15.11
CA LEU A 406 -16.74 -8.05 15.10
C LEU A 406 -16.78 -8.64 16.52
N ILE A 407 -16.00 -8.09 17.46
CA ILE A 407 -16.04 -8.47 18.88
C ILE A 407 -17.41 -8.18 19.49
N GLU A 408 -17.98 -7.00 19.21
CA GLU A 408 -19.32 -6.60 19.66
C GLU A 408 -20.41 -7.44 18.97
N LEU A 409 -20.35 -7.60 17.64
CA LEU A 409 -21.32 -8.37 16.84
C LEU A 409 -21.40 -9.85 17.25
N LEU A 410 -20.27 -10.45 17.66
CA LEU A 410 -20.20 -11.83 18.12
C LEU A 410 -20.16 -11.97 19.64
N ASN A 411 -20.24 -10.88 20.41
CA ASN A 411 -20.08 -10.88 21.87
C ASN A 411 -18.88 -11.73 22.33
N ILE A 412 -17.69 -11.43 21.80
CA ILE A 412 -16.46 -12.20 22.08
C ILE A 412 -15.91 -11.81 23.46
N THR A 413 -15.79 -12.78 24.37
CA THR A 413 -15.28 -12.56 25.72
C THR A 413 -13.75 -12.62 25.80
N PRO A 414 -13.10 -11.95 26.77
CA PRO A 414 -11.65 -12.05 27.00
C PRO A 414 -11.14 -13.47 27.31
N MET A 415 -12.02 -14.36 27.81
CA MET A 415 -11.70 -15.78 28.01
C MET A 415 -11.54 -16.52 26.67
N GLU A 416 -12.47 -16.31 25.75
CA GLU A 416 -12.45 -16.93 24.42
C GLU A 416 -11.29 -16.39 23.56
N MET A 417 -10.95 -15.11 23.70
CA MET A 417 -9.77 -14.52 23.06
C MET A 417 -8.47 -15.24 23.43
N ARG A 418 -8.37 -15.75 24.66
CA ARG A 418 -7.23 -16.54 25.15
C ARG A 418 -7.35 -18.00 24.75
N ARG A 419 -8.46 -18.68 25.08
CA ARG A 419 -8.69 -20.12 24.82
C ARG A 419 -8.73 -20.46 23.33
N GLY A 420 -9.36 -19.63 22.50
CA GLY A 420 -9.39 -19.77 21.04
C GLY A 420 -8.11 -19.30 20.33
N ASN A 421 -7.10 -18.81 21.07
CA ASN A 421 -5.85 -18.26 20.55
C ASN A 421 -6.05 -17.26 19.39
N LEU A 422 -6.84 -16.21 19.64
CA LEU A 422 -7.17 -15.19 18.64
C LEU A 422 -6.02 -14.17 18.49
N ARG A 423 -5.84 -13.64 17.28
CA ARG A 423 -4.68 -12.81 16.88
C ARG A 423 -5.04 -11.33 16.64
N ILE A 424 -6.19 -11.08 16.02
CA ILE A 424 -6.74 -9.76 15.66
C ILE A 424 -8.07 -9.51 16.38
N LEU A 425 -8.92 -10.53 16.54
CA LEU A 425 -10.18 -10.44 17.30
C LEU A 425 -9.91 -10.48 18.80
N VAL A 426 -9.13 -9.49 19.27
CA VAL A 426 -8.68 -9.35 20.66
C VAL A 426 -8.81 -7.92 21.15
N ASP A 427 -9.08 -7.76 22.44
CA ASP A 427 -9.15 -6.48 23.14
C ASP A 427 -7.76 -5.79 23.26
N LYS A 428 -7.71 -4.66 24.00
CA LYS A 428 -6.46 -3.91 24.22
C LYS A 428 -5.47 -4.66 25.13
N ALA A 429 -5.96 -5.37 26.15
CA ALA A 429 -5.13 -6.08 27.13
C ALA A 429 -4.45 -7.30 26.49
N ARG A 430 -5.22 -8.18 25.85
CA ARG A 430 -4.71 -9.34 25.12
C ARG A 430 -3.80 -8.96 23.95
N ARG A 431 -4.01 -7.80 23.33
CA ARG A 431 -3.08 -7.25 22.32
C ARG A 431 -1.72 -6.88 22.92
N ALA A 432 -1.70 -6.32 24.13
CA ALA A 432 -0.46 -6.04 24.85
C ALA A 432 0.24 -7.34 25.30
N GLU A 433 -0.49 -8.31 25.87
CA GLU A 433 0.02 -9.66 26.18
C GLU A 433 0.69 -10.30 24.95
N ASN A 434 -0.01 -10.30 23.81
CA ASN A 434 0.50 -10.86 22.55
C ASN A 434 1.73 -10.09 22.02
N ALA A 435 1.85 -8.78 22.28
CA ALA A 435 3.03 -8.00 21.91
C ALA A 435 4.24 -8.37 22.78
N VAL A 436 4.06 -8.47 24.11
CA VAL A 436 5.10 -8.93 25.04
C VAL A 436 5.55 -10.35 24.68
N GLY A 437 4.62 -11.27 24.42
CA GLY A 437 4.94 -12.64 23.99
C GLY A 437 5.79 -12.70 22.72
N ARG A 438 5.52 -11.85 21.72
CA ARG A 438 6.37 -11.73 20.50
C ARG A 438 7.77 -11.22 20.82
N VAL A 439 7.91 -10.24 21.71
CA VAL A 439 9.23 -9.73 22.13
C VAL A 439 10.02 -10.80 22.88
N VAL A 440 9.38 -11.54 23.79
CA VAL A 440 10.01 -12.65 24.53
C VAL A 440 10.43 -13.77 23.58
N ALA A 441 9.56 -14.20 22.66
CA ALA A 441 9.88 -15.23 21.68
C ALA A 441 11.02 -14.79 20.73
N SER A 442 11.00 -13.54 20.27
CA SER A 442 12.07 -12.94 19.45
C SER A 442 13.41 -12.91 20.19
N ARG A 443 13.42 -12.54 21.47
CA ARG A 443 14.63 -12.56 22.33
C ARG A 443 15.16 -14.00 22.51
N ARG A 444 14.29 -14.96 22.83
CA ARG A 444 14.66 -16.39 22.96
C ARG A 444 15.24 -16.94 21.65
N ALA A 445 14.63 -16.62 20.51
CA ALA A 445 15.12 -17.04 19.18
C ALA A 445 16.48 -16.41 18.80
N LYS A 446 16.86 -15.29 19.42
CA LYS A 446 18.19 -14.68 19.33
C LYS A 446 19.18 -15.23 20.38
N GLY A 447 18.89 -16.35 21.03
CA GLY A 447 19.76 -16.97 22.02
C GLY A 447 19.79 -16.29 23.40
N VAL A 448 18.94 -15.27 23.63
CA VAL A 448 18.88 -14.58 24.92
C VAL A 448 18.25 -15.52 25.95
N ARG A 449 19.07 -16.02 26.89
CA ARG A 449 18.66 -16.84 28.05
C ARG A 449 17.51 -16.14 28.81
N SER A 450 16.64 -16.90 29.50
CA SER A 450 15.58 -16.30 30.35
C SER A 450 16.19 -15.41 31.43
N ARG A 451 15.41 -14.49 32.02
CA ARG A 451 15.89 -13.64 33.12
C ARG A 451 16.44 -14.50 34.26
N ASP A 452 15.74 -15.57 34.58
CA ASP A 452 16.06 -16.50 35.66
C ASP A 452 17.33 -17.28 35.35
N ALA A 453 17.51 -17.76 34.10
CA ALA A 453 18.74 -18.43 33.67
C ALA A 453 19.95 -17.46 33.54
N GLN A 454 19.72 -16.17 33.25
CA GLN A 454 20.77 -15.15 33.31
C GLN A 454 21.16 -14.84 34.75
N GLN A 455 20.20 -14.83 35.68
CA GLN A 455 20.44 -14.59 37.10
C GLN A 455 21.13 -15.79 37.76
N ALA A 456 20.69 -17.02 37.47
CA ALA A 456 21.36 -18.25 37.95
C ALA A 456 22.80 -18.34 37.44
N HIS A 457 23.06 -18.09 36.16
CA HIS A 457 24.42 -18.09 35.63
C HIS A 457 25.30 -16.97 36.21
N ARG A 458 24.71 -15.79 36.50
CA ARG A 458 25.46 -14.72 37.17
C ARG A 458 25.75 -15.06 38.64
N LEU A 459 24.85 -15.78 39.32
CA LEU A 459 25.07 -16.29 40.66
C LEU A 459 26.22 -17.32 40.69
N GLU A 460 26.17 -18.31 39.79
CA GLU A 460 27.18 -19.36 39.61
C GLU A 460 28.58 -18.77 39.38
N VAL A 461 28.71 -17.88 38.38
CA VAL A 461 29.98 -17.18 38.13
C VAL A 461 30.36 -16.24 39.29
N GLY A 462 29.37 -15.70 40.01
CA GLY A 462 29.59 -14.89 41.21
C GLY A 462 30.16 -15.69 42.39
N GLN A 463 29.75 -16.95 42.55
CA GLN A 463 30.27 -17.87 43.56
C GLN A 463 31.71 -18.27 43.23
N GLN A 464 31.97 -18.72 42.00
CA GLN A 464 33.31 -19.02 41.50
C GLN A 464 34.25 -17.80 41.59
N ALA A 465 33.74 -16.59 41.31
CA ALA A 465 34.50 -15.35 41.45
C ALA A 465 34.84 -15.00 42.91
N MET A 466 34.01 -15.38 43.89
CA MET A 466 34.38 -15.21 45.31
C MET A 466 35.55 -16.12 45.67
N GLU A 467 35.50 -17.41 45.31
CA GLU A 467 36.58 -18.38 45.54
C GLU A 467 37.90 -17.91 44.89
N MET A 468 37.85 -17.43 43.64
CA MET A 468 39.04 -16.88 42.96
C MET A 468 39.59 -15.60 43.63
N CYS A 469 38.73 -14.75 44.18
CA CYS A 469 39.16 -13.58 44.94
C CYS A 469 39.77 -13.94 46.30
N GLU A 470 39.30 -15.00 46.96
CA GLU A 470 39.90 -15.56 48.18
C GLU A 470 41.29 -16.16 47.92
N MET A 471 41.49 -16.75 46.73
CA MET A 471 42.82 -17.15 46.22
C MET A 471 43.71 -15.97 45.79
N GLY A 472 43.31 -14.73 46.06
CA GLY A 472 44.10 -13.52 45.81
C GLY A 472 44.01 -12.95 44.39
N MET A 473 43.15 -13.49 43.51
CA MET A 473 42.97 -12.93 42.17
C MET A 473 42.17 -11.62 42.23
N THR A 474 42.58 -10.62 41.45
CA THR A 474 41.82 -9.36 41.36
C THR A 474 40.59 -9.52 40.46
N VAL A 475 39.52 -8.76 40.75
CA VAL A 475 38.29 -8.71 39.94
C VAL A 475 38.56 -8.46 38.45
N LYS A 476 39.63 -7.73 38.12
CA LYS A 476 40.06 -7.48 36.74
C LYS A 476 40.53 -8.77 36.04
N VAL A 477 41.36 -9.58 36.71
CA VAL A 477 41.86 -10.86 36.19
C VAL A 477 40.70 -11.86 36.03
N VAL A 478 39.80 -11.93 37.02
CA VAL A 478 38.60 -12.78 36.93
C VAL A 478 37.71 -12.35 35.75
N ALA A 479 37.51 -11.04 35.53
CA ALA A 479 36.74 -10.55 34.39
C ALA A 479 37.38 -10.91 33.04
N GLU A 480 38.71 -10.86 32.94
CA GLU A 480 39.47 -11.28 31.76
C GLU A 480 39.34 -12.79 31.51
N MET A 481 39.42 -13.64 32.55
CA MET A 481 39.24 -15.10 32.44
C MET A 481 37.87 -15.51 31.90
N TYR A 482 36.79 -14.84 32.34
CA TYR A 482 35.42 -15.11 31.87
C TYR A 482 35.04 -14.34 30.59
N GLY A 483 35.92 -13.48 30.05
CA GLY A 483 35.65 -12.68 28.85
C GLY A 483 34.52 -11.65 29.03
N VAL A 484 34.32 -11.15 30.25
CA VAL A 484 33.23 -10.21 30.62
C VAL A 484 33.80 -8.89 31.13
N SER A 485 32.95 -7.87 31.32
CA SER A 485 33.42 -6.61 31.91
C SER A 485 33.57 -6.71 33.42
N PRO A 486 34.53 -5.98 34.06
CA PRO A 486 34.67 -5.95 35.52
C PRO A 486 33.37 -5.59 36.25
N ARG A 487 32.63 -4.62 35.71
CA ARG A 487 31.29 -4.23 36.22
C ARG A 487 30.26 -5.35 36.16
N TRP A 488 30.41 -6.35 35.29
CA TRP A 488 29.55 -7.53 35.28
C TRP A 488 29.91 -8.47 36.45
N ILE A 489 31.20 -8.70 36.70
CA ILE A 489 31.69 -9.48 37.86
C ILE A 489 31.32 -8.79 39.18
N ASP A 490 31.42 -7.46 39.30
CA ASP A 490 30.98 -6.73 40.51
C ASP A 490 29.51 -7.00 40.87
N ASN A 491 28.65 -7.13 39.85
CA ASN A 491 27.24 -7.46 40.05
C ASN A 491 27.06 -8.97 40.35
N ALA A 492 27.88 -9.85 39.78
CA ALA A 492 27.90 -11.27 40.10
C ALA A 492 28.31 -11.52 41.57
N LEU A 493 29.39 -10.89 42.02
CA LEU A 493 29.84 -10.90 43.42
C LEU A 493 28.77 -10.33 44.36
N ARG A 494 28.07 -9.26 43.98
CA ARG A 494 26.96 -8.72 44.79
C ARG A 494 25.79 -9.71 44.89
N ASP A 495 25.37 -10.30 43.78
CA ASP A 495 24.27 -11.27 43.75
C ASP A 495 24.63 -12.53 44.57
N ALA A 496 25.87 -13.02 44.48
CA ALA A 496 26.35 -14.17 45.23
C ALA A 496 26.49 -13.88 46.75
N ARG A 497 27.04 -12.71 47.14
CA ARG A 497 27.11 -12.28 48.55
C ARG A 497 25.72 -12.13 49.18
N ALA A 498 24.75 -11.59 48.43
CA ALA A 498 23.37 -11.48 48.91
C ALA A 498 22.77 -12.87 49.21
N VAL A 499 22.97 -13.85 48.33
CA VAL A 499 22.52 -15.23 48.61
C VAL A 499 23.30 -15.85 49.76
N ALA A 500 24.62 -15.69 49.84
CA ALA A 500 25.42 -16.18 50.97
C ALA A 500 24.92 -15.64 52.32
N SER A 501 24.57 -14.34 52.40
CA SER A 501 23.97 -13.76 53.62
C SER A 501 22.63 -14.38 53.99
N ILE A 502 21.78 -14.71 53.01
CA ILE A 502 20.50 -15.38 53.26
C ILE A 502 20.75 -16.81 53.75
N THR A 503 21.68 -17.55 53.13
CA THR A 503 22.01 -18.93 53.50
C THR A 503 22.62 -19.03 54.89
N ALA A 504 23.48 -18.08 55.28
CA ALA A 504 24.05 -17.98 56.62
C ALA A 504 23.03 -17.67 57.73
N THR A 505 21.81 -17.23 57.38
CA THR A 505 20.75 -16.87 58.34
C THR A 505 19.66 -17.95 58.46
N ARG A 506 19.83 -19.14 57.85
CA ARG A 506 18.88 -20.26 58.00
C ARG A 506 19.21 -21.06 59.29
N PRO A 507 18.30 -21.15 60.28
CA PRO A 507 18.50 -22.00 61.45
C PRO A 507 18.62 -23.48 61.08
N ALA A 508 19.38 -24.24 61.87
CA ALA A 508 19.56 -25.68 61.68
C ALA A 508 18.24 -26.45 61.82
N GLU A 509 18.10 -27.53 61.05
CA GLU A 509 17.01 -28.49 61.21
C GLU A 509 17.17 -29.24 62.54
N ASN A 510 16.16 -29.16 63.41
CA ASN A 510 16.06 -30.07 64.54
C ASN A 510 15.81 -31.50 64.01
N PRO A 511 16.45 -32.54 64.60
CA PRO A 511 16.26 -33.91 64.17
C PRO A 511 14.83 -34.39 64.44
N ALA A 512 14.30 -35.22 63.53
CA ALA A 512 12.96 -35.78 63.66
C ALA A 512 12.90 -36.85 64.78
N PRO A 513 11.85 -36.85 65.62
CA PRO A 513 11.54 -37.97 66.49
C PRO A 513 10.84 -39.10 65.71
N GLU A 514 11.11 -40.35 66.12
CA GLU A 514 10.56 -41.58 65.54
C GLU A 514 9.06 -41.81 65.86
N PRO A 515 8.36 -42.68 65.10
CA PRO A 515 6.91 -42.78 65.16
C PRO A 515 6.39 -43.68 66.30
N ALA A 516 5.37 -43.21 67.01
CA ALA A 516 4.56 -44.00 67.92
C ALA A 516 3.09 -44.01 67.47
N ALA A 517 2.46 -45.18 67.48
CA ALA A 517 1.06 -45.38 67.09
C ALA A 517 0.16 -45.55 68.34
N ILE A 518 -1.08 -45.04 68.25
CA ILE A 518 -2.31 -45.29 69.06
C ILE A 518 -3.35 -44.35 68.39
N VAL A 519 -4.40 -44.77 67.68
CA VAL A 519 -5.57 -45.60 68.00
C VAL A 519 -6.47 -44.98 69.09
N GLY A 520 -7.70 -44.61 68.73
CA GLY A 520 -8.73 -44.21 69.70
C GLY A 520 -9.44 -42.92 69.31
N ALA A 521 -10.74 -43.00 69.07
CA ALA A 521 -11.60 -41.82 68.95
C ALA A 521 -12.07 -41.39 70.35
N ASP A 522 -12.37 -40.09 70.52
CA ASP A 522 -13.72 -39.76 70.96
C ASP A 522 -14.16 -38.34 70.54
N THR A 523 -15.47 -38.12 70.58
CA THR A 523 -16.20 -36.96 70.02
C THR A 523 -16.21 -35.70 70.88
N LEU A 524 -16.42 -34.54 70.22
CA LEU A 524 -17.40 -33.45 70.52
C LEU A 524 -17.23 -32.39 69.40
N GLU A 525 -18.21 -32.13 68.53
CA GLU A 525 -19.28 -31.10 68.66
C GLU A 525 -18.71 -29.65 68.74
N MET A 526 -19.12 -28.62 67.98
CA MET A 526 -20.31 -28.20 67.20
C MET A 526 -19.84 -27.11 66.19
N SER A 527 -20.58 -26.48 65.27
CA SER A 527 -21.85 -26.70 64.54
C SER A 527 -21.83 -25.75 63.32
N VAL A 528 -22.62 -26.03 62.28
CA VAL A 528 -22.77 -25.17 61.09
C VAL A 528 -24.14 -24.51 61.09
N GLU A 529 -24.24 -23.18 60.93
CA GLU A 529 -25.31 -22.52 60.14
C GLU A 529 -25.02 -21.01 59.86
N PRO A 530 -25.57 -20.42 58.78
CA PRO A 530 -25.37 -19.01 58.40
C PRO A 530 -26.66 -18.14 58.44
N PRO A 531 -26.52 -16.81 58.65
CA PRO A 531 -27.47 -15.82 58.12
C PRO A 531 -26.76 -14.53 57.60
N ALA A 532 -27.38 -13.53 56.96
CA ALA A 532 -28.63 -13.37 56.19
C ALA A 532 -28.53 -12.02 55.40
N ALA A 533 -29.61 -11.60 54.71
CA ALA A 533 -29.64 -10.43 53.80
C ALA A 533 -30.32 -9.16 54.37
N LEU A 534 -30.48 -8.11 53.52
CA LEU A 534 -31.28 -6.86 53.67
C LEU A 534 -30.65 -5.75 54.54
N ALA A 535 -30.90 -4.44 54.38
CA ALA A 535 -31.45 -3.56 53.32
C ALA A 535 -30.97 -2.09 53.63
N HIS A 536 -30.92 -1.10 52.73
CA HIS A 536 -31.98 -0.20 52.20
C HIS A 536 -31.29 0.73 51.14
N GLU A 537 -31.89 1.10 49.98
CA GLU A 537 -32.83 2.23 49.73
C GLU A 537 -32.19 3.64 49.90
N VAL A 538 -32.52 4.74 49.19
CA VAL A 538 -33.67 5.20 48.37
C VAL A 538 -33.12 6.02 47.15
N LEU A 539 -33.65 6.00 45.91
CA LEU A 539 -34.72 6.90 45.40
C LEU A 539 -35.35 6.42 44.07
N ARG A 540 -36.69 6.43 44.03
CA ARG A 540 -37.52 6.68 42.82
C ARG A 540 -37.82 8.21 42.80
N ASP A 541 -38.42 8.89 41.83
CA ASP A 541 -39.31 8.58 40.69
C ASP A 541 -38.79 9.34 39.43
N ILE A 542 -39.31 9.30 38.18
CA ILE A 542 -40.68 9.50 37.68
C ILE A 542 -40.82 8.83 36.30
N GLY A 543 -41.93 8.10 36.09
CA GLY A 543 -42.61 7.96 34.79
C GLY A 543 -43.97 8.68 34.86
N PRO A 544 -44.82 8.75 33.80
CA PRO A 544 -44.92 7.90 32.61
C PRO A 544 -44.52 8.70 31.33
N SER A 545 -45.03 8.56 30.10
CA SER A 545 -46.15 7.82 29.48
C SER A 545 -45.91 7.52 27.99
N ALA A 546 -46.90 6.91 27.32
CA ALA A 546 -46.98 6.75 25.86
C ALA A 546 -47.86 7.83 25.21
N GLY A 547 -47.70 8.03 23.90
CA GLY A 547 -48.57 8.86 23.06
C GLY A 547 -48.24 8.72 21.57
N ASP A 548 -49.27 8.49 20.74
CA ASP A 548 -49.18 8.34 19.29
C ASP A 548 -48.82 9.65 18.56
N GLY A 549 -48.28 9.56 17.34
CA GLY A 549 -48.10 10.73 16.48
C GLY A 549 -47.34 10.48 15.16
N VAL A 550 -48.08 10.42 14.05
CA VAL A 550 -47.52 10.48 12.69
C VAL A 550 -47.44 11.94 12.24
N VAL A 551 -46.24 12.46 11.92
CA VAL A 551 -46.07 13.64 11.04
C VAL A 551 -44.81 13.49 10.17
N ALA A 552 -44.91 13.98 8.93
CA ALA A 552 -43.84 13.98 7.94
C ALA A 552 -42.69 14.98 8.27
N GLY A 553 -41.61 14.90 7.49
CA GLY A 553 -40.37 15.61 7.80
C GLY A 553 -40.40 17.13 7.58
N LEU A 554 -39.52 17.81 8.30
CA LEU A 554 -39.01 19.14 7.97
C LEU A 554 -37.51 19.17 8.28
N GLY A 555 -36.73 19.75 7.38
CA GLY A 555 -35.31 20.00 7.66
C GLY A 555 -35.16 21.23 8.54
N SER A 556 -34.27 21.17 9.53
CA SER A 556 -33.67 22.38 10.07
C SER A 556 -32.20 22.16 10.39
N THR A 557 -31.37 22.94 9.70
CA THR A 557 -30.01 23.29 10.13
C THR A 557 -30.06 23.93 11.52
N TYR A 558 -29.10 23.65 12.41
CA TYR A 558 -28.52 24.76 13.20
C TYR A 558 -27.07 24.53 13.63
N SER A 559 -26.37 25.67 13.61
CA SER A 559 -25.06 26.07 14.12
C SER A 559 -24.23 25.16 15.05
N ARG A 560 -22.91 25.28 14.89
CA ARG A 560 -21.93 25.10 15.97
C ARG A 560 -22.19 26.11 17.10
N HIS A 561 -22.31 25.62 18.32
CA HIS A 561 -21.51 26.00 19.51
C HIS A 561 -21.68 24.79 20.48
N VAL A 562 -20.72 24.39 21.33
CA VAL A 562 -20.38 25.05 22.60
C VAL A 562 -19.13 24.39 23.21
N THR A 563 -18.29 25.22 23.86
CA THR A 563 -17.19 24.96 24.82
C THR A 563 -16.19 23.81 24.63
N THR A 564 -14.94 24.23 24.44
CA THR A 564 -13.76 23.63 25.08
C THR A 564 -13.77 23.81 26.61
N LYS A 565 -13.60 22.72 27.36
CA LYS A 565 -12.75 22.69 28.57
C LYS A 565 -11.84 21.48 28.42
N GLY A 566 -10.53 21.68 28.58
CA GLY A 566 -9.53 20.66 28.31
C GLY A 566 -8.92 20.06 29.56
N SER A 567 -8.16 18.99 29.37
CA SER A 567 -6.93 18.76 30.12
C SER A 567 -5.83 18.33 29.14
N THR A 568 -4.70 19.02 29.23
CA THR A 568 -3.42 18.64 28.62
C THR A 568 -2.94 17.32 29.28
N LEU A 569 -2.23 16.43 28.60
CA LEU A 569 -0.82 16.57 28.23
C LEU A 569 -0.50 15.74 26.98
N LEU A 570 -0.12 16.40 25.89
CA LEU A 570 0.54 15.76 24.75
C LEU A 570 2.04 16.05 24.84
N GLY A 571 2.86 15.00 24.98
CA GLY A 571 4.31 15.12 24.83
C GLY A 571 4.69 15.41 23.37
N PRO A 572 5.85 16.07 23.12
CA PRO A 572 6.23 16.51 21.78
C PRO A 572 6.50 15.34 20.82
N THR A 573 6.23 15.57 19.54
CA THR A 573 6.41 14.61 18.45
C THR A 573 7.91 14.36 18.15
N PRO A 574 8.28 13.21 17.55
CA PRO A 574 9.68 12.75 17.49
C PRO A 574 10.63 13.54 16.55
N ALA A 575 10.24 14.72 16.06
CA ALA A 575 11.02 15.52 15.11
C ALA A 575 11.87 16.64 15.77
N GLU A 576 11.61 16.96 17.04
CA GLU A 576 12.29 18.05 17.77
C GLU A 576 13.19 17.51 18.90
N ARG A 577 14.03 16.52 18.60
CA ARG A 577 15.15 16.16 19.47
C ARG A 577 16.44 16.66 18.87
N LEU A 578 17.11 17.56 19.59
CA LEU A 578 18.52 17.89 19.36
C LEU A 578 19.32 16.58 19.27
N PRO A 579 20.28 16.46 18.33
CA PRO A 579 21.14 15.29 18.28
C PRO A 579 21.91 15.18 19.60
N ALA A 580 21.89 13.98 20.20
CA ALA A 580 22.68 13.73 21.40
C ALA A 580 24.16 14.03 21.10
N ARG A 581 24.80 14.85 21.95
CA ARG A 581 26.22 15.18 21.80
C ARG A 581 27.02 13.89 21.73
N ARG A 582 27.71 13.65 20.61
CA ARG A 582 28.85 12.72 20.60
C ARG A 582 29.84 13.22 21.65
N ALA A 583 30.26 12.36 22.56
CA ALA A 583 31.44 12.63 23.35
C ALA A 583 32.63 12.71 22.39
N LEU A 584 33.29 13.86 22.34
CA LEU A 584 34.60 13.98 21.69
C LEU A 584 35.62 13.24 22.57
N PRO A 585 36.60 12.53 21.98
CA PRO A 585 37.69 11.94 22.75
C PRO A 585 38.49 13.05 23.45
N CYS A 586 38.89 12.79 24.68
CA CYS A 586 39.73 13.69 25.47
C CYS A 586 41.10 13.86 24.82
N LEU A 587 41.62 15.09 24.79
CA LEU A 587 43.04 15.33 24.49
C LEU A 587 43.88 14.78 25.65
N VAL A 588 44.90 13.99 25.32
CA VAL A 588 45.94 13.56 26.26
C VAL A 588 47.01 14.65 26.30
N PRO A 589 47.43 15.14 27.48
CA PRO A 589 48.52 16.09 27.57
C PRO A 589 49.89 15.40 27.49
N ALA A 590 50.71 15.88 26.57
CA ALA A 590 52.17 15.79 26.56
C ALA A 590 52.70 17.02 25.81
#